data_AF-A0A424RRF1-F1
#
_entry.id   AF-A0A424RRF1-F1
#
_cell.length_a   1.000
_cell.length_b   1.000
_cell.length_c   1.000
_cell.angle_alpha   90.00
_cell.angle_beta   90.00
_cell.angle_gamma   90.00
#
_symmetry.space_group_name_H-M   'P 1'
#
loop_
_entity.id
_entity.type
_entity.pdbx_description
1 polymer ?
#
loop_
_entity_poly.entity_id
_entity_poly.type
_entity_poly.pdbx_seq_one_letter_code
_entity_poly.pdbx_strand_id
1 'polypeptide(L)'
;MKKIVLAYSGGLDTSIILKWLQENYKAEIIAYTSDIGQNMNKEKIIRNAKRLGVKKVIIENLKNIFVKDYVFPMIRAHAVYEGVYLLGTSIARPLIAKRQIAIAKKFNAFAVSHGATGKGNDQVRFELGYAFFGGKKIKVIAPWREWKLQSRTDLIN
;
A
#
# COMPACT_ATOMS: atom_id res chain seq x y z
N MET A 1 -4.09 -13.75 17.19
CA MET A 1 -2.86 -13.40 16.44
C MET A 1 -2.99 -11.98 15.90
N LYS A 2 -1.94 -11.15 16.01
CA LYS A 2 -1.94 -9.77 15.49
C LYS A 2 -1.91 -9.80 13.96
N LYS A 3 -2.66 -8.91 13.29
CA LYS A 3 -2.74 -8.82 11.82
C LYS A 3 -2.27 -7.47 11.31
N ILE A 4 -1.55 -7.48 10.19
CA ILE A 4 -1.07 -6.28 9.48
C ILE A 4 -1.56 -6.36 8.03
N VAL A 5 -2.17 -5.29 7.53
CA VAL A 5 -2.51 -5.19 6.10
C VAL A 5 -1.40 -4.45 5.36
N LEU A 6 -0.71 -5.14 4.47
CA LEU A 6 0.38 -4.59 3.66
C LEU A 6 -0.12 -4.22 2.27
N ALA A 7 0.11 -2.98 1.83
CA ALA A 7 0.02 -2.60 0.43
C ALA A 7 1.15 -3.31 -0.35
N TYR A 8 0.79 -4.34 -1.10
CA TYR A 8 1.69 -5.30 -1.70
C TYR A 8 1.58 -5.24 -3.24
N SER A 9 2.69 -4.98 -3.93
CA SER A 9 2.71 -4.91 -5.40
C SER A 9 3.20 -6.20 -6.07
N GLY A 10 3.71 -7.16 -5.29
CA GLY A 10 4.37 -8.35 -5.83
C GLY A 10 5.82 -8.12 -6.27
N GLY A 11 6.33 -6.89 -6.14
CA GLY A 11 7.72 -6.54 -6.42
C GLY A 11 8.68 -6.98 -5.32
N LEU A 12 9.98 -6.82 -5.59
CA LEU A 12 11.08 -7.15 -4.67
C LEU A 12 10.88 -6.46 -3.31
N ASP A 13 10.82 -5.13 -3.30
CA ASP A 13 10.74 -4.33 -2.08
C ASP A 13 9.55 -4.73 -1.20
N THR A 14 8.34 -4.84 -1.77
CA THR A 14 7.16 -5.25 -0.99
C THR A 14 7.22 -6.69 -0.51
N SER A 15 8.00 -7.55 -1.16
CA SER A 15 8.23 -8.94 -0.72
C SER A 15 9.19 -9.01 0.45
N ILE A 16 10.21 -8.16 0.46
CA ILE A 16 11.15 -8.04 1.58
C ILE A 16 10.44 -7.40 2.78
N ILE A 17 9.65 -6.35 2.55
CA ILE A 17 8.81 -5.75 3.59
C ILE A 17 7.88 -6.79 4.22
N LEU A 18 7.22 -7.61 3.41
CA LEU A 18 6.35 -8.68 3.89
C LEU A 18 7.11 -9.60 4.85
N LYS A 19 8.31 -10.06 4.44
CA LYS A 19 9.15 -10.94 5.27
C LYS A 19 9.61 -10.25 6.55
N TRP A 20 10.08 -9.00 6.43
CA TRP A 20 10.52 -8.19 7.55
C TRP A 20 9.40 -7.97 8.58
N LEU A 21 8.16 -7.73 8.13
CA LEU A 21 6.99 -7.61 9.01
C LEU A 21 6.69 -8.92 9.75
N GLN A 22 6.82 -10.08 9.08
CA GLN A 22 6.62 -11.39 9.71
C GLN A 22 7.64 -11.61 10.83
N GLU A 23 8.92 -11.30 10.58
CA GLU A 23 10.02 -11.52 11.54
C GLU A 23 9.96 -10.57 12.74
N ASN A 24 9.73 -9.27 12.49
CA ASN A 24 9.82 -8.25 13.53
C ASN A 24 8.55 -8.11 14.36
N TYR A 25 7.38 -8.39 13.78
CA TYR A 25 6.09 -8.18 14.44
C TYR A 25 5.37 -9.47 14.85
N LYS A 26 5.88 -10.66 14.47
CA LYS A 26 5.24 -11.96 14.71
C LYS A 26 3.75 -11.92 14.38
N ALA A 27 3.41 -11.30 13.25
CA ALA A 27 2.05 -10.97 12.84
C ALA A 27 1.66 -11.69 11.55
N GLU A 28 0.36 -11.96 11.43
CA GLU A 28 -0.23 -12.44 10.19
C GLU A 28 -0.32 -11.28 9.19
N ILE A 29 0.29 -11.46 8.01
CA ILE A 29 0.26 -10.43 6.97
C ILE A 29 -0.89 -10.72 6.00
N ILE A 30 -1.73 -9.72 5.79
CA ILE A 30 -2.73 -9.70 4.72
C ILE A 30 -2.14 -8.88 3.58
N ALA A 31 -1.80 -9.53 2.47
CA ALA A 31 -1.28 -8.85 1.29
C ALA A 31 -2.45 -8.24 0.50
N TYR A 32 -2.43 -6.93 0.32
CA TYR A 32 -3.47 -6.18 -0.39
C TYR A 32 -2.91 -5.48 -1.63
N THR A 33 -3.54 -5.71 -2.79
CA THR A 33 -3.23 -5.04 -4.05
C THR A 33 -4.48 -4.40 -4.63
N SER A 34 -4.35 -3.14 -5.06
CA SER A 34 -5.41 -2.38 -5.76
C SER A 34 -5.16 -2.37 -7.27
N ASP A 35 -6.09 -2.89 -8.07
CA ASP A 35 -6.10 -2.76 -9.53
C ASP A 35 -6.80 -1.47 -9.94
N ILE A 36 -5.98 -0.46 -10.24
CA ILE A 36 -6.38 0.88 -10.68
C ILE A 36 -5.97 1.15 -12.13
N GLY A 37 -5.67 0.11 -12.90
CA GLY A 37 -5.28 0.22 -14.31
C GLY A 37 -3.79 0.12 -14.59
N GLN A 38 -2.96 -0.11 -13.57
CA GLN A 38 -1.55 -0.42 -13.78
C GLN A 38 -1.35 -1.79 -14.42
N ASN A 39 -0.27 -1.95 -15.20
CA ASN A 39 0.14 -3.27 -15.69
C ASN A 39 0.57 -4.14 -14.51
N MET A 40 -0.14 -5.25 -14.28
CA MET A 40 0.16 -6.18 -13.20
C MET A 40 0.01 -7.62 -13.64
N ASN A 41 0.82 -8.49 -13.04
CA ASN A 41 0.65 -9.93 -13.16
C ASN A 41 0.05 -10.46 -11.85
N LYS A 42 -1.28 -10.68 -11.85
CA LYS A 42 -2.04 -11.16 -10.67
C LYS A 42 -1.52 -12.51 -10.17
N GLU A 43 -1.18 -13.42 -11.08
CA GLU A 43 -0.63 -14.73 -10.72
C GLU A 43 0.72 -14.61 -10.03
N LYS A 44 1.61 -13.76 -10.52
CA LYS A 44 2.93 -13.49 -9.90
C LYS A 44 2.76 -12.92 -8.49
N ILE A 45 1.84 -11.98 -8.30
CA ILE A 45 1.55 -11.39 -6.99
C ILE A 45 1.10 -12.47 -6.00
N ILE A 46 0.12 -13.29 -6.39
CA ILE A 46 -0.40 -14.37 -5.54
C ILE A 46 0.68 -15.40 -5.25
N ARG A 47 1.44 -15.81 -6.28
CA ARG A 47 2.54 -16.80 -6.17
C ARG A 47 3.61 -16.32 -5.20
N ASN A 48 4.06 -15.07 -5.34
CA ASN A 48 5.09 -14.49 -4.48
C ASN A 48 4.62 -14.37 -3.02
N ALA A 49 3.40 -13.89 -2.78
CA ALA A 49 2.84 -13.79 -1.44
C ALA A 49 2.69 -15.18 -0.79
N LYS A 50 2.16 -16.17 -1.52
CA LYS A 50 1.99 -17.55 -1.02
C LYS A 50 3.33 -18.21 -0.70
N ARG A 51 4.36 -18.00 -1.52
CA ARG A 51 5.72 -18.52 -1.27
C ARG A 51 6.30 -17.98 0.05
N LEU A 52 5.89 -16.79 0.46
CA LEU A 52 6.26 -16.17 1.73
C LEU A 52 5.29 -16.53 2.89
N GLY A 53 4.45 -17.55 2.72
CA GLY A 53 3.55 -18.03 3.77
C GLY A 53 2.33 -17.15 4.04
N VAL A 54 2.00 -16.22 3.15
CA VAL A 54 0.77 -15.41 3.29
C VAL A 54 -0.46 -16.25 3.02
N LYS A 55 -1.35 -16.33 4.01
CA LYS A 55 -2.63 -17.04 3.92
C LYS A 55 -3.72 -16.23 3.22
N LYS A 56 -3.63 -14.90 3.27
CA LYS A 56 -4.67 -13.99 2.75
C LYS A 56 -4.08 -12.98 1.77
N VAL A 57 -4.42 -13.14 0.50
CA VAL A 57 -4.12 -12.20 -0.58
C VAL A 57 -5.44 -11.61 -1.07
N ILE A 58 -5.52 -10.28 -1.14
CA ILE A 58 -6.71 -9.54 -1.57
C ILE A 58 -6.29 -8.67 -2.76
N ILE A 59 -6.93 -8.89 -3.91
CA ILE A 59 -6.74 -8.06 -5.11
C ILE A 59 -8.09 -7.46 -5.45
N GLU A 60 -8.23 -6.14 -5.34
CA GLU A 60 -9.49 -5.43 -5.64
C GLU A 60 -9.42 -4.72 -7.00
N ASN A 61 -10.40 -4.95 -7.88
CA ASN A 61 -10.57 -4.13 -9.09
C ASN A 61 -11.26 -2.82 -8.72
N LEU A 62 -10.52 -1.72 -8.79
CA LEU A 62 -10.93 -0.39 -8.41
C LEU A 62 -10.91 0.60 -9.58
N LYS A 63 -10.70 0.14 -10.82
CA LYS A 63 -10.59 1.02 -12.01
C LYS A 63 -11.77 1.97 -12.15
N ASN A 64 -13.00 1.46 -12.07
CA ASN A 64 -14.20 2.29 -12.21
C ASN A 64 -14.34 3.30 -11.06
N ILE A 65 -14.04 2.88 -9.83
CA ILE A 65 -14.06 3.75 -8.64
C ILE A 65 -12.99 4.84 -8.78
N PHE A 66 -11.79 4.47 -9.21
CA PHE A 66 -10.68 5.40 -9.40
C PHE A 66 -11.03 6.47 -10.42
N VAL A 67 -11.56 6.09 -11.57
CA VAL A 67 -11.96 7.04 -12.62
C VAL A 67 -13.10 7.94 -12.12
N LYS A 68 -14.19 7.34 -11.63
CA LYS A 68 -15.41 8.07 -11.27
C LYS A 68 -15.21 9.00 -10.08
N ASP A 69 -14.53 8.55 -9.04
CA ASP A 69 -14.51 9.23 -7.74
C ASP A 69 -13.20 9.99 -7.49
N TYR A 70 -12.17 9.84 -8.33
CA TYR A 70 -10.88 10.52 -8.16
C TYR A 70 -10.44 11.26 -9.42
N VAL A 71 -10.40 10.58 -10.58
CA VAL A 71 -9.95 11.20 -11.84
C VAL A 71 -10.94 12.26 -12.33
N PHE A 72 -12.23 11.95 -12.43
CA PHE A 72 -13.22 12.91 -12.91
C PHE A 72 -13.35 14.16 -12.02
N PRO A 73 -13.38 14.07 -10.67
CA PRO A 73 -13.32 15.25 -9.83
C PRO A 73 -12.06 16.10 -10.03
N MET A 74 -10.88 15.47 -10.19
CA MET A 74 -9.62 16.17 -10.44
C MET A 74 -9.65 16.94 -11.78
N ILE A 75 -10.17 16.32 -12.84
CA ILE A 75 -10.32 16.96 -14.16
C ILE A 75 -11.31 18.12 -14.09
N ARG A 76 -12.46 17.95 -13.42
CA ARG A 76 -13.44 19.04 -13.24
C ARG A 76 -12.84 20.26 -12.52
N ALA A 77 -11.89 20.03 -11.61
CA ALA A 77 -11.18 21.09 -10.91
C ALA A 77 -10.05 21.73 -11.75
N HIS A 78 -9.80 21.26 -12.97
CA HIS A 78 -8.66 21.66 -13.80
C HIS A 78 -7.33 21.58 -13.04
N ALA A 79 -7.17 20.55 -12.21
CA ALA A 79 -6.04 20.45 -11.29
C ALA A 79 -4.73 20.17 -12.05
N VAL A 80 -3.84 21.14 -12.05
CA VAL A 80 -2.49 21.04 -12.62
C VAL A 80 -1.49 21.51 -11.57
N TYR A 81 -0.54 20.65 -11.23
CA TYR A 81 0.51 20.98 -10.27
C TYR A 81 1.73 21.54 -11.00
N GLU A 82 2.20 22.71 -10.55
CA GLU A 82 3.35 23.42 -11.13
C GLU A 82 3.26 23.58 -12.66
N GLY A 83 2.04 23.81 -13.18
CA GLY A 83 1.78 24.09 -14.59
C GLY A 83 1.88 22.90 -15.55
N VAL A 84 2.39 21.74 -15.12
CA VAL A 84 2.65 20.60 -16.02
C VAL A 84 2.14 19.26 -15.51
N TYR A 85 2.07 19.04 -14.20
CA TYR A 85 1.83 17.71 -13.65
C TYR A 85 0.35 17.45 -13.35
N LEU A 86 -0.24 16.48 -14.06
CA LEU A 86 -1.66 16.07 -13.93
C LEU A 86 -1.92 15.09 -12.78
N LEU A 87 -1.11 15.12 -11.71
CA LEU A 87 -1.41 14.51 -10.42
C LEU A 87 -1.74 12.99 -10.41
N GLY A 88 -1.44 12.23 -11.46
CA GLY A 88 -1.88 10.85 -11.62
C GLY A 88 -1.52 9.92 -10.44
N THR A 89 -0.28 10.01 -9.94
CA THR A 89 0.14 9.25 -8.75
C THR A 89 -0.54 9.79 -7.49
N SER A 90 -0.65 11.11 -7.37
CA SER A 90 -1.18 11.79 -6.19
C SER A 90 -2.59 11.34 -5.85
N ILE A 91 -3.49 11.31 -6.84
CA ILE A 91 -4.91 10.97 -6.61
C ILE A 91 -5.17 9.48 -6.41
N ALA A 92 -4.24 8.61 -6.80
CA ALA A 92 -4.37 7.16 -6.59
C ALA A 92 -4.21 6.79 -5.11
N ARG A 93 -3.26 7.41 -4.39
CA ARG A 93 -2.90 7.00 -3.02
C ARG A 93 -4.05 7.11 -2.01
N PRO A 94 -4.89 8.17 -2.01
CA PRO A 94 -6.04 8.25 -1.12
C PRO A 94 -7.02 7.07 -1.30
N LEU A 95 -7.28 6.63 -2.53
CA LEU A 95 -8.14 5.46 -2.80
C LEU A 95 -7.54 4.19 -2.22
N ILE A 96 -6.25 3.95 -2.46
CA ILE A 96 -5.56 2.75 -1.95
C ILE A 96 -5.60 2.77 -0.41
N ALA A 97 -5.29 3.90 0.22
CA ALA A 97 -5.32 4.06 1.67
C ALA A 97 -6.72 3.81 2.26
N LYS A 98 -7.77 4.37 1.63
CA LYS A 98 -9.17 4.16 2.02
C LYS A 98 -9.53 2.68 2.05
N ARG A 99 -9.20 1.97 0.97
CA ARG A 99 -9.50 0.53 0.84
C ARG A 99 -8.67 -0.32 1.79
N GLN A 100 -7.39 -0.01 1.96
CA GLN A 100 -6.52 -0.71 2.90
C GLN A 100 -7.02 -0.59 4.34
N ILE A 101 -7.49 0.59 4.76
CA ILE A 101 -8.12 0.78 6.07
C ILE A 101 -9.43 0.01 6.18
N ALA A 102 -10.26 0.00 5.14
CA ALA A 102 -11.50 -0.78 5.16
C ALA A 102 -11.22 -2.28 5.36
N ILE A 103 -10.17 -2.80 4.71
CA ILE A 103 -9.69 -4.18 4.91
C ILE A 103 -9.15 -4.36 6.33
N ALA A 104 -8.36 -3.42 6.84
CA ALA A 104 -7.84 -3.49 8.20
C ALA A 104 -8.97 -3.59 9.24
N LYS A 105 -10.02 -2.77 9.09
CA LYS A 105 -11.23 -2.84 9.92
C LYS A 105 -11.95 -4.19 9.76
N LYS A 106 -12.16 -4.65 8.52
CA LYS A 106 -12.84 -5.93 8.23
C LYS A 106 -12.15 -7.14 8.89
N PHE A 107 -10.81 -7.13 8.96
CA PHE A 107 -10.04 -8.24 9.50
C PHE A 107 -9.54 -8.03 10.92
N ASN A 108 -9.97 -6.96 11.59
CA ASN A 108 -9.48 -6.54 12.91
C ASN A 108 -7.94 -6.47 12.96
N ALA A 109 -7.33 -5.91 11.92
CA ALA A 109 -5.90 -5.65 11.87
C ALA A 109 -5.56 -4.44 12.74
N PHE A 110 -4.48 -4.55 13.51
CA PHE A 110 -4.04 -3.47 14.40
C PHE A 110 -3.19 -2.44 13.65
N ALA A 111 -2.63 -2.82 12.50
CA ALA A 111 -1.76 -1.97 11.71
C ALA A 111 -1.95 -2.10 10.20
N VAL A 112 -1.54 -1.05 9.50
CA VAL A 112 -1.36 -1.00 8.05
C VAL A 112 0.10 -0.68 7.72
N SER A 113 0.58 -1.19 6.59
CA SER A 113 1.94 -0.95 6.12
C SER A 113 2.01 -0.65 4.63
N HIS A 114 2.98 0.17 4.21
CA HIS A 114 3.24 0.53 2.82
C HIS A 114 4.73 0.48 2.49
N GLY A 115 5.05 0.36 1.20
CA GLY A 115 6.42 0.34 0.69
C GLY A 115 6.97 1.67 0.20
N ALA A 116 6.27 2.80 0.42
CA ALA A 116 6.81 4.12 0.09
C ALA A 116 8.08 4.44 0.90
N THR A 117 9.07 5.05 0.26
CA THR A 117 10.34 5.42 0.90
C THR A 117 10.18 6.62 1.83
N GLY A 118 11.12 6.79 2.76
CA GLY A 118 11.15 7.92 3.71
C GLY A 118 11.49 9.28 3.09
N LYS A 119 11.84 9.34 1.80
CA LYS A 119 12.19 10.59 1.10
C LYS A 119 11.12 11.08 0.11
N GLY A 120 10.11 10.27 -0.18
CA GLY A 120 9.11 10.55 -1.22
C GLY A 120 7.77 11.05 -0.68
N ASN A 121 6.97 11.64 -1.56
CA ASN A 121 5.63 12.18 -1.23
C ASN A 121 4.60 11.08 -0.92
N ASP A 122 4.80 9.87 -1.43
CA ASP A 122 3.82 8.79 -1.27
C ASP A 122 3.61 8.34 0.17
N GLN A 123 4.63 8.43 1.03
CA GLN A 123 4.47 8.15 2.46
C GLN A 123 3.43 9.09 3.09
N VAL A 124 3.50 10.38 2.77
CA VAL A 124 2.60 11.40 3.31
C VAL A 124 1.18 11.17 2.78
N ARG A 125 1.05 10.88 1.48
CA ARG A 125 -0.26 10.63 0.86
C ARG A 125 -0.95 9.40 1.45
N PHE A 126 -0.21 8.31 1.70
CA PHE A 126 -0.74 7.13 2.38
C PHE A 126 -1.12 7.44 3.82
N GLU A 127 -0.21 8.05 4.58
CA GLU A 127 -0.35 8.27 6.02
C GLU A 127 -1.45 9.27 6.37
N LEU A 128 -1.60 10.35 5.60
CA LEU A 128 -2.75 11.25 5.73
C LEU A 128 -4.06 10.53 5.43
N GLY A 129 -4.07 9.65 4.40
CA GLY A 129 -5.21 8.79 4.12
C GLY A 129 -5.53 7.85 5.29
N TYR A 130 -4.51 7.20 5.88
CA TYR A 130 -4.71 6.34 7.04
C TYR A 130 -5.21 7.09 8.26
N ALA A 131 -4.67 8.28 8.54
CA ALA A 131 -5.12 9.12 9.63
C ALA A 131 -6.60 9.52 9.46
N PHE A 132 -6.98 9.92 8.24
CA PHE A 132 -8.34 10.31 7.91
C PHE A 132 -9.34 9.13 7.98
N PHE A 133 -9.06 8.00 7.33
CA PHE A 133 -10.00 6.87 7.26
C PHE A 133 -9.95 5.95 8.49
N GLY A 134 -8.77 5.82 9.10
CA GLY A 134 -8.49 4.88 10.19
C GLY A 134 -8.69 5.46 11.58
N GLY A 135 -8.60 6.78 11.73
CA GLY A 135 -8.59 7.45 13.03
C GLY A 135 -7.37 7.10 13.88
N LYS A 136 -7.39 7.50 15.15
CA LYS A 136 -6.23 7.36 16.08
C LYS A 136 -5.87 5.92 16.48
N LYS A 137 -6.68 4.91 16.09
CA LYS A 137 -6.53 3.52 16.56
C LYS A 137 -5.66 2.63 15.67
N ILE A 138 -5.45 2.99 14.40
CA ILE A 138 -4.67 2.17 13.48
C ILE A 138 -3.18 2.54 13.57
N LYS A 139 -2.30 1.57 13.80
CA LYS A 139 -0.86 1.80 13.73
C LYS A 139 -0.41 1.82 12.26
N VAL A 140 0.42 2.79 11.90
CA VAL A 140 1.14 2.78 10.62
C VAL A 140 2.52 2.17 10.85
N ILE A 141 2.95 1.28 9.96
CA ILE A 141 4.30 0.72 9.93
C ILE A 141 4.92 1.06 8.58
N ALA A 142 6.01 1.80 8.58
CA ALA A 142 6.70 2.27 7.38
C ALA A 142 8.14 1.73 7.37
N PRO A 143 8.38 0.52 6.84
CA PRO A 143 9.66 -0.20 6.98
C PRO A 143 10.87 0.60 6.52
N TRP A 144 10.74 1.36 5.43
CA TRP A 144 11.81 2.23 4.92
C TRP A 144 12.28 3.31 5.90
N ARG A 145 11.51 3.61 6.95
CA ARG A 145 11.91 4.52 8.05
C ARG A 145 12.30 3.80 9.33
N GLU A 146 12.07 2.49 9.41
CA GLU A 146 12.26 1.70 10.64
C GLU A 146 13.45 0.73 10.53
N TRP A 147 13.68 0.15 9.35
CA TRP A 147 14.73 -0.84 9.17
C TRP A 147 16.11 -0.21 9.01
N LYS A 148 17.15 -1.05 9.06
CA LYS A 148 18.55 -0.65 8.83
C LYS A 148 19.04 -0.98 7.42
N LEU A 149 18.17 -1.42 6.51
CA LEU A 149 18.55 -1.73 5.13
C LEU A 149 18.74 -0.42 4.36
N GLN A 150 19.96 -0.18 3.88
CA GLN A 150 20.39 1.08 3.27
C GLN A 150 20.51 1.00 1.75
N SER A 151 20.63 -0.21 1.19
CA SER A 151 20.91 -0.39 -0.24
C SER A 151 20.07 -1.51 -0.88
N ARG A 152 20.04 -1.53 -2.21
CA ARG A 152 19.45 -2.65 -2.98
C ARG A 152 20.24 -3.95 -2.79
N THR A 153 21.52 -3.87 -2.47
CA THR A 153 22.36 -5.03 -2.16
C THR A 153 21.89 -5.67 -0.86
N ASP A 154 21.57 -4.86 0.16
CA ASP A 154 21.03 -5.33 1.44
C ASP A 154 19.65 -5.97 1.30
N LEU A 155 18.94 -5.67 0.21
CA LEU A 155 17.64 -6.25 -0.11
C LEU A 155 17.76 -7.61 -0.80
N ILE A 156 18.92 -7.93 -1.38
CA ILE A 156 19.14 -9.15 -2.17
C ILE A 156 19.89 -10.21 -1.35
N ASN A 157 20.77 -9.78 -0.45
CA ASN A 157 21.59 -10.64 0.43
C ASN A 157 20.86 -10.98 1.73
#